data_AF-A0A0G1ATF0-F1
#
_entry.id   AF-A0A0G1ATF0-F1
#
_cell.length_a   1.000
_cell.length_b   1.000
_cell.length_c   1.000
_cell.angle_alpha   90.00
_cell.angle_beta   90.00
_cell.angle_gamma   90.00
#
_symmetry.space_group_name_H-M   'P 1'
#
loop_
_entity.id
_entity.type
_entity.pdbx_description
1 polymer ?
#
loop_
_entity_poly.entity_id
_entity_poly.type
_entity_poly.pdbx_seq_one_letter_code
_entity_poly.pdbx_strand_id
1 'polypeptide(L)'
;MQLELLAFFVVLVVCCGYFFSNTLSIPIIKLKDKAIDISRGNMKTVIDIKSKDEVGELAAAFNQMTCNLLQSQQEIKKHSHDLEQKVTERTMELNKKLEEIEKMNSLVVNRELKMIELKKEVGELKNKLGKV
;
A
#
# COMPACT_ATOMS: atom_id res chain seq x y z
N MET A 1 54.06 42.16 18.48
CA MET A 1 54.39 40.76 18.18
C MET A 1 53.45 39.74 18.84
N GLN A 2 53.47 39.50 20.17
CA GLN A 2 52.60 38.46 20.78
C GLN A 2 51.09 38.76 20.64
N LEU A 3 50.67 40.01 20.84
CA LEU A 3 49.26 40.42 20.74
C LEU A 3 48.72 40.32 19.31
N GLU A 4 49.56 40.62 18.31
CA GLU A 4 49.21 40.51 16.87
C GLU A 4 49.05 39.04 16.46
N LEU A 5 49.91 38.15 16.96
CA LEU A 5 49.79 36.71 16.74
C LEU A 5 48.49 36.17 17.35
N LEU A 6 48.14 36.61 18.56
CA LEU A 6 46.90 36.22 19.22
C LEU A 6 45.67 36.71 18.43
N ALA A 7 45.69 37.96 17.97
CA ALA A 7 44.63 38.50 17.12
C ALA A 7 44.48 37.72 15.81
N PHE A 8 45.58 37.35 15.15
CA PHE A 8 45.55 36.52 13.94
C PHE A 8 44.90 35.16 14.18
N PHE A 9 45.27 34.47 15.27
CA PHE A 9 44.66 33.17 15.62
C PHE A 9 43.17 33.29 15.91
N VAL A 10 42.73 34.34 16.60
CA VAL A 10 41.30 34.57 16.86
C VAL A 10 40.54 34.74 15.55
N VAL A 11 41.06 35.54 14.62
CA VAL A 11 40.44 35.72 13.30
C VAL A 11 40.39 34.39 12.54
N LEU A 12 41.46 33.61 12.56
CA LEU A 12 41.52 32.31 11.88
C LEU A 12 40.48 31.33 12.43
N VAL A 13 40.33 31.24 13.75
CA VAL A 13 39.32 30.38 14.40
C VAL A 13 37.90 30.81 14.01
N VAL A 14 37.61 32.11 14.01
CA VAL A 14 36.30 32.64 13.61
C VAL A 14 36.02 32.33 12.13
N CYS A 15 37.00 32.53 11.24
CA CYS A 15 36.88 32.20 9.83
C CYS A 15 36.66 30.70 9.60
N CYS A 16 37.40 29.83 10.29
CA CYS A 16 37.20 28.38 10.22
C CYS A 16 35.80 27.98 10.72
N GLY A 17 35.36 28.52 11.85
CA GLY A 17 34.02 28.26 12.39
C GLY A 17 32.91 28.67 11.41
N TYR A 18 33.04 29.84 10.79
CA TYR A 18 32.12 30.30 9.75
C TYR A 18 32.12 29.36 8.53
N PHE A 19 33.30 28.93 8.09
CA PHE A 19 33.45 28.01 6.96
C PHE A 19 32.75 26.67 7.23
N PHE A 20 33.09 25.99 8.33
CA PHE A 20 32.48 24.69 8.69
C PHE A 20 30.97 24.79 8.92
N SER A 21 30.50 25.90 9.51
CA SER A 21 29.06 26.10 9.70
C SER A 21 28.30 26.10 8.36
N ASN A 22 28.84 26.80 7.35
CA ASN A 22 28.20 26.93 6.04
C ASN A 22 28.37 25.70 5.14
N THR A 23 29.51 25.00 5.21
CA THR A 23 29.78 23.83 4.34
C THR A 23 29.25 22.53 4.91
N LEU A 24 29.11 22.42 6.24
CA LEU A 24 28.74 21.16 6.90
C LEU A 24 27.49 21.29 7.76
N SER A 25 27.53 22.15 8.80
CA SER A 25 26.46 22.19 9.82
C SER A 25 25.10 22.58 9.24
N ILE A 26 25.04 23.64 8.44
CA ILE A 26 23.79 24.14 7.86
C ILE A 26 23.19 23.14 6.86
N PRO A 27 23.94 22.59 5.88
CA PRO A 27 23.43 21.52 5.00
C PRO A 27 22.91 20.29 5.74
N ILE A 28 23.62 19.80 6.78
CA ILE A 28 23.18 18.64 7.56
C ILE A 28 21.87 18.92 8.31
N ILE A 29 21.73 20.11 8.91
CA ILE A 29 20.50 20.50 9.60
C ILE A 29 19.33 20.54 8.61
N LYS A 30 19.53 21.13 7.41
CA LYS A 30 18.52 21.15 6.34
C LYS A 30 18.13 19.74 5.90
N LEU A 31 19.11 18.84 5.74
CA LEU A 31 18.86 17.44 5.37
C LEU A 31 18.00 16.75 6.45
N LYS A 32 18.36 16.91 7.72
CA LYS A 32 17.62 16.36 8.87
C LYS A 32 16.18 16.90 8.92
N ASP A 33 15.98 18.19 8.74
CA ASP A 33 14.63 18.78 8.75
C ASP A 33 13.77 18.22 7.59
N LYS A 34 14.34 18.07 6.39
CA LYS A 34 13.64 17.46 5.25
C LYS A 34 13.36 15.98 5.44
N ALA A 35 14.27 15.24 6.05
CA ALA A 35 14.04 13.85 6.42
C ALA A 35 12.85 13.69 7.37
N ILE A 36 12.69 14.63 8.32
CA ILE A 36 11.54 14.66 9.24
C ILE A 36 10.23 15.00 8.49
N ASP A 37 10.26 15.93 7.54
CA ASP A 37 9.09 16.24 6.70
C ASP A 37 8.64 15.00 5.89
N ILE A 38 9.60 14.29 5.30
CA ILE A 38 9.37 13.09 4.51
C ILE A 38 8.81 11.95 5.37
N SER A 39 9.33 11.76 6.59
CA SER A 39 8.82 10.73 7.51
C SER A 39 7.40 11.00 7.99
N ARG A 40 6.94 12.26 7.97
CA ARG A 40 5.55 12.67 8.21
C ARG A 40 4.64 12.52 6.98
N GLY A 41 5.16 11.96 5.88
CA GLY A 41 4.41 11.73 4.65
C GLY A 41 4.48 12.85 3.62
N ASN A 42 5.23 13.94 3.88
CA ASN A 42 5.42 15.01 2.91
C ASN A 42 6.57 14.71 1.94
N MET A 43 6.33 13.78 1.03
CA MET A 43 7.34 13.30 0.07
C MET A 43 7.51 14.18 -1.18
N LYS A 44 6.74 15.28 -1.31
CA LYS A 44 6.87 16.23 -2.44
C LYS A 44 8.00 17.24 -2.24
N THR A 45 8.71 17.17 -1.12
CA THR A 45 9.79 18.10 -0.81
C THR A 45 11.09 17.63 -1.45
N VAL A 46 11.85 18.57 -2.03
CA VAL A 46 13.16 18.31 -2.61
C VAL A 46 14.22 18.85 -1.67
N ILE A 47 15.28 18.08 -1.45
CA ILE A 47 16.47 18.52 -0.72
C ILE A 47 17.38 19.23 -1.71
N ASP A 48 17.34 20.57 -1.71
CA ASP A 48 18.24 21.42 -2.51
C ASP A 48 19.49 21.80 -1.70
N ILE A 49 20.51 20.95 -1.76
CA ILE A 49 21.83 21.19 -1.17
C ILE A 49 22.84 21.31 -2.31
N LYS A 50 23.37 22.52 -2.51
CA LYS A 50 24.37 22.84 -3.54
C LYS A 50 25.78 22.64 -2.99
N SER A 51 26.09 21.41 -2.58
CA SER A 51 27.45 21.02 -2.18
C SER A 51 28.06 20.08 -3.22
N LYS A 52 29.38 20.12 -3.38
CA LYS A 52 30.14 19.28 -4.33
C LYS A 52 30.96 18.21 -3.63
N ASP A 53 30.64 17.93 -2.38
CA ASP A 53 31.29 16.97 -1.50
C ASP A 53 30.31 15.84 -1.12
N GLU A 54 30.69 15.02 -0.14
CA GLU A 54 29.91 13.90 0.36
C GLU A 54 28.52 14.33 0.88
N VAL A 55 28.38 15.58 1.34
CA VAL A 55 27.08 16.12 1.79
C VAL A 55 26.15 16.32 0.59
N GLY A 56 26.69 16.76 -0.54
CA GLY A 56 25.95 16.86 -1.80
C GLY A 56 25.53 15.49 -2.33
N GLU A 57 26.43 14.52 -2.31
CA GLU A 57 26.12 13.13 -2.70
C GLU A 57 25.04 12.52 -1.80
N LEU A 58 25.12 12.73 -0.49
CA LEU A 58 24.13 12.27 0.46
C LEU A 58 22.76 12.90 0.21
N ALA A 59 22.72 14.20 -0.11
CA ALA A 59 21.48 14.88 -0.48
C ALA A 59 20.84 14.28 -1.75
N ALA A 60 21.67 13.99 -2.77
CA ALA A 60 21.21 13.34 -4.00
C ALA A 60 20.66 11.92 -3.74
N ALA A 61 21.36 11.12 -2.94
CA ALA A 61 20.91 9.79 -2.55
C ALA A 61 19.57 9.84 -1.78
N PHE A 62 19.39 10.82 -0.89
CA PHE A 62 18.14 11.00 -0.16
C PHE A 62 16.96 11.41 -1.06
N ASN A 63 17.21 12.27 -2.05
CA ASN A 63 16.23 12.61 -3.08
C ASN A 63 15.82 11.36 -3.89
N GLN A 64 16.78 10.53 -4.28
CA GLN A 64 16.48 9.27 -4.98
C GLN A 64 15.64 8.32 -4.13
N MET A 65 15.97 8.17 -2.84
CA MET A 65 15.17 7.37 -1.91
C MET A 65 13.72 7.89 -1.82
N THR A 66 13.54 9.20 -1.78
CA THR A 66 12.21 9.83 -1.71
C THR A 66 11.41 9.60 -3.00
N CYS A 67 12.07 9.66 -4.16
CA CYS A 67 11.46 9.32 -5.44
C CYS A 67 10.99 7.86 -5.48
N ASN A 68 11.84 6.92 -5.02
CA ASN A 68 11.49 5.50 -4.96
C ASN A 68 10.31 5.24 -4.00
N LEU A 69 10.27 5.93 -2.85
CA LEU A 69 9.15 5.83 -1.91
C LEU A 69 7.84 6.34 -2.52
N LEU A 70 7.88 7.46 -3.26
CA LEU A 70 6.71 7.98 -3.97
C LEU A 70 6.19 6.98 -5.01
N GLN A 71 7.08 6.39 -5.80
CA GLN A 71 6.71 5.39 -6.80
C GLN A 71 6.09 4.15 -6.14
N SER A 72 6.72 3.63 -5.09
CA SER A 72 6.19 2.47 -4.35
C SER A 72 4.80 2.75 -3.76
N GLN A 73 4.55 3.96 -3.23
CA GLN A 73 3.21 4.33 -2.77
C GLN A 73 2.18 4.36 -3.90
N GLN A 74 2.56 4.83 -5.10
CA GLN A 74 1.66 4.84 -6.25
C GLN A 74 1.33 3.41 -6.70
N GLU A 75 2.31 2.52 -6.73
CA GLU A 75 2.13 1.11 -7.06
C GLU A 75 1.21 0.40 -6.06
N ILE A 76 1.41 0.62 -4.75
CA ILE A 76 0.55 0.09 -3.69
C ILE A 76 -0.89 0.57 -3.88
N LYS A 77 -1.10 1.87 -4.14
CA LYS A 77 -2.44 2.41 -4.37
C LYS A 77 -3.12 1.78 -5.59
N LYS A 78 -2.37 1.61 -6.68
CA LYS A 78 -2.87 0.95 -7.89
C LYS A 78 -3.26 -0.50 -7.59
N HIS A 79 -2.41 -1.25 -6.91
CA HIS A 79 -2.70 -2.64 -6.54
C HIS A 79 -3.89 -2.75 -5.59
N SER A 80 -4.05 -1.83 -4.64
CA SER A 80 -5.23 -1.78 -3.76
C SER A 80 -6.51 -1.63 -4.59
N HIS A 81 -6.51 -0.70 -5.54
CA HIS A 81 -7.66 -0.47 -6.41
C HIS A 81 -7.97 -1.70 -7.28
N ASP A 82 -6.95 -2.30 -7.89
CA ASP A 82 -7.10 -3.52 -8.71
C ASP A 82 -7.62 -4.70 -7.88
N LEU A 83 -7.19 -4.83 -6.61
CA LEU A 83 -7.67 -5.86 -5.68
C LEU A 83 -9.13 -5.62 -5.29
N GLU A 84 -9.49 -4.38 -4.96
CA GLU A 84 -10.88 -4.02 -4.64
C GLU A 84 -11.81 -4.38 -5.79
N GLN A 85 -11.45 -4.04 -7.03
CA GLN A 85 -12.21 -4.39 -8.21
C GLN A 85 -12.38 -5.92 -8.35
N LYS A 86 -11.28 -6.67 -8.22
CA LYS A 86 -11.32 -8.14 -8.29
C LYS A 86 -12.19 -8.74 -7.19
N VAL A 87 -12.13 -8.21 -5.97
CA VAL A 87 -12.97 -8.66 -4.86
C VAL A 87 -14.45 -8.42 -5.19
N THR A 88 -14.79 -7.25 -5.72
CA THR A 88 -16.16 -6.95 -6.16
C THR A 88 -16.63 -7.91 -7.26
N GLU A 89 -15.83 -8.12 -8.31
CA GLU A 89 -16.14 -9.03 -9.41
C GLU A 89 -16.36 -10.47 -8.90
N ARG A 90 -15.47 -10.96 -8.04
CA ARG A 90 -15.57 -12.31 -7.49
C ARG A 90 -16.74 -12.47 -6.52
N THR A 91 -17.08 -11.41 -5.79
CA THR A 91 -18.26 -11.39 -4.91
C THR A 91 -19.55 -11.46 -5.74
N MET A 92 -19.63 -10.72 -6.85
CA MET A 92 -20.76 -10.80 -7.78
C MET A 92 -20.87 -12.19 -8.41
N GLU A 93 -19.76 -12.77 -8.86
CA GLU A 93 -19.73 -14.12 -9.42
C GLU A 93 -20.19 -15.17 -8.39
N LEU A 94 -19.71 -15.06 -7.15
CA LEU A 94 -20.07 -15.98 -6.08
C LEU A 94 -21.56 -15.89 -5.74
N ASN A 95 -22.12 -14.67 -5.63
CA ASN A 95 -23.55 -14.48 -5.39
C ASN A 95 -24.40 -15.10 -6.50
N LYS A 96 -24.01 -14.92 -7.77
CA LYS A 96 -24.70 -15.55 -8.90
C LYS A 96 -24.68 -17.08 -8.79
N LYS A 97 -23.54 -17.68 -8.43
CA LYS A 97 -23.44 -19.14 -8.22
C LYS A 97 -24.30 -19.61 -7.04
N LEU A 98 -24.38 -18.82 -5.97
CA LEU A 98 -25.26 -19.12 -4.83
C LEU A 98 -26.73 -19.13 -5.27
N GLU A 99 -27.18 -18.13 -6.04
CA GLU A 99 -28.53 -18.10 -6.60
C GLU A 99 -28.82 -19.31 -7.51
N GLU A 100 -27.85 -19.72 -8.32
CA GLU A 100 -27.98 -20.91 -9.18
C GLU A 100 -28.10 -22.20 -8.35
N ILE A 101 -27.29 -22.34 -7.30
CA ILE A 101 -27.36 -23.47 -6.37
C ILE A 101 -28.70 -23.50 -5.65
N GLU A 102 -29.20 -22.36 -5.18
CA GLU A 102 -30.49 -22.26 -4.48
C GLU A 102 -31.66 -22.67 -5.40
N LYS A 103 -31.65 -22.18 -6.64
CA LYS A 103 -32.61 -22.60 -7.67
C LYS A 103 -32.52 -24.10 -7.93
N MET A 104 -31.32 -24.64 -8.09
CA MET A 104 -31.14 -26.08 -8.28
C MET A 104 -31.67 -26.89 -7.09
N ASN A 105 -31.37 -26.46 -5.86
CA ASN A 105 -31.79 -27.13 -4.65
C ASN A 105 -33.32 -27.17 -4.53
N SER A 106 -34.02 -26.05 -4.76
CA SER A 106 -35.48 -26.01 -4.75
C SER A 106 -36.11 -26.94 -5.81
N LEU A 107 -35.49 -27.05 -7.00
CA LEU A 107 -35.94 -28.01 -8.04
C LEU A 107 -35.76 -29.46 -7.60
N VAL A 108 -34.64 -29.79 -6.94
CA VAL A 108 -34.38 -31.12 -6.41
C VAL A 108 -35.39 -31.47 -5.32
N VAL A 109 -35.64 -30.57 -4.36
CA VAL A 109 -36.65 -30.77 -3.31
C VAL A 109 -38.04 -30.98 -3.91
N ASN A 110 -38.44 -30.17 -4.90
CA ASN A 110 -39.72 -30.35 -5.59
C ASN A 110 -39.82 -31.71 -6.30
N ARG A 111 -38.73 -32.17 -6.92
CA ARG A 111 -38.67 -33.51 -7.54
C ARG A 111 -38.81 -34.62 -6.50
N GLU A 112 -38.12 -34.52 -5.37
CA GLU A 112 -38.22 -35.52 -4.29
C GLU A 112 -39.65 -35.63 -3.74
N LEU A 113 -40.30 -34.49 -3.49
CA LEU A 113 -41.70 -34.46 -3.05
C LEU A 113 -42.63 -35.15 -4.06
N LYS A 114 -42.43 -34.89 -5.36
CA LYS A 114 -43.24 -35.54 -6.41
C LYS A 114 -42.99 -37.05 -6.49
N MET A 115 -41.75 -37.49 -6.29
CA MET A 115 -41.42 -38.91 -6.26
C MET A 115 -42.07 -39.65 -5.09
N ILE A 116 -42.18 -39.00 -3.93
CA ILE A 116 -42.90 -39.55 -2.77
C ILE A 116 -44.39 -39.71 -3.10
N GLU A 117 -45.01 -38.69 -3.69
CA GLU A 117 -46.41 -38.72 -4.11
C GLU A 117 -46.68 -39.84 -5.13
N LEU A 118 -45.86 -39.92 -6.19
CA LEU A 118 -45.97 -40.97 -7.21
C LEU A 118 -45.78 -42.38 -6.63
N LYS A 119 -44.82 -42.58 -5.72
CA LYS A 119 -44.64 -43.88 -5.05
C LYS A 119 -45.88 -44.29 -4.27
N LYS A 120 -46.55 -43.34 -3.62
CA LYS A 120 -47.79 -43.58 -2.89
C LYS A 120 -48.92 -44.00 -3.84
N GLU A 121 -49.12 -43.26 -4.94
CA GLU A 121 -50.11 -43.59 -5.98
C GLU A 121 -49.89 -44.98 -6.59
N VAL A 122 -48.64 -45.31 -6.95
CA VAL A 122 -48.30 -46.63 -7.49
C VAL A 122 -48.59 -47.74 -6.48
N GLY A 123 -48.31 -47.51 -5.19
CA GLY A 123 -48.66 -48.45 -4.12
C GLY A 123 -50.17 -48.67 -4.00
N GLU A 124 -50.96 -47.61 -4.07
CA GLU A 124 -52.42 -47.67 -4.05
C GLU A 124 -52.98 -48.40 -5.27
N LEU A 125 -52.45 -48.12 -6.47
CA LEU A 125 -52.82 -48.81 -7.71
C LEU A 125 -52.49 -50.31 -7.65
N LYS A 126 -51.31 -50.66 -7.14
CA LYS A 126 -50.89 -52.06 -6.97
C LYS A 126 -51.81 -52.82 -6.00
N ASN A 127 -52.24 -52.18 -4.91
CA ASN A 127 -53.21 -52.76 -3.98
C ASN A 127 -54.61 -52.93 -4.59
N LYS A 128 -55.03 -52.05 -5.49
CA LYS A 128 -56.30 -52.19 -6.24
C LYS A 128 -56.25 -53.31 -7.27
N LEU A 129 -55.11 -53.48 -7.96
CA LEU A 129 -54.90 -54.52 -8.98
C LEU A 129 -54.73 -55.93 -8.39
N GLY A 130 -54.15 -56.06 -7.19
CA GLY A 130 -53.99 -57.36 -6.51
C GLY A 130 -55.25 -57.89 -5.80
N LYS A 131 -56.39 -57.18 -5.90
CA LYS A 131 -57.70 -57.60 -5.36
C LYS A 131 -58.64 -58.18 -6.43
N VAL A 132 -58.15 -58.48 -7.62
CA VAL A 132 -58.84 -59.23 -8.69
C VAL A 132 -58.24 -60.63 -8.75
#